data_AF-A0A285LQ94-F1
#
_entry.id   AF-A0A285LQ94-F1
#
_cell.length_a   1.000
_cell.length_b   1.000
_cell.length_c   1.000
_cell.angle_alpha   90.00
_cell.angle_beta   90.00
_cell.angle_gamma   90.00
#
_symmetry.space_group_name_H-M   'P 1'
#
loop_
_entity.id
_entity.type
_entity.pdbx_description
1 polymer ?
#
loop_
_entity_poly.entity_id
_entity_poly.type
_entity_poly.pdbx_seq_one_letter_code
_entity_poly.pdbx_strand_id
1 'polypeptide(L)'
;MAHVGGGVSDMPDGYDKDRGPYDSNERGRIFESGTDRFYRDRERGYVYQSRIYEAGDEKIRFDKAKDDRGKVSTIEDKSGRIGGKKDEKQLRVLRALLERGEVNQHLLRSVEGEYISKEARELIDGLSRDFPNQFTHQLISRADAREIWARGLHLERGQQLELPGVREKAREQAARQRQAPAPSLVKQRELPAVSLVRTEEQQRDRSRRSEDARQRKERDRAAQLREAQERLSRAVADQNRRLAAAREQGKPLAAQELKRSHDSITHQLDTVRAMEAAQARETLEKAGLGAKQIEAMEPILKQGRETPRLDMVRDIDALGSAVQNAAKAQQRREEIERQREQVRDRVDRSPLPREVAQILELGRPQPGETPRPAPGREASQARLHYDVAKERQREQERHRQRGLGREPEGSA
;
A
#
# COMPACT_ATOMS: atom_id res chain seq x y z
N MET A 1 23.34 51.02 15.31
CA MET A 1 22.08 50.39 15.72
C MET A 1 22.37 48.96 16.15
N ALA A 2 22.42 48.71 17.45
CA ALA A 2 22.68 47.39 18.00
C ALA A 2 21.38 46.57 17.98
N HIS A 3 21.34 45.51 17.18
CA HIS A 3 20.27 44.53 17.26
C HIS A 3 20.43 43.77 18.57
N VAL A 4 19.63 44.14 19.57
CA VAL A 4 19.39 43.32 20.75
C VAL A 4 18.61 42.10 20.26
N GLY A 5 19.34 41.03 19.95
CA GLY A 5 18.79 39.71 19.69
C GLY A 5 18.17 39.20 20.99
N GLY A 6 16.91 39.53 21.22
CA GLY A 6 16.09 38.92 22.25
C GLY A 6 16.00 37.43 21.94
N GLY A 7 16.87 36.65 22.58
CA GLY A 7 16.76 35.21 22.62
C GLY A 7 15.47 34.88 23.33
N VAL A 8 14.38 34.72 22.56
CA VAL A 8 13.19 34.03 23.04
C VAL A 8 13.72 32.69 23.53
N SER A 9 13.73 32.51 24.86
CA SER A 9 14.07 31.22 25.43
C SER A 9 12.96 30.29 24.98
N ASP A 10 13.24 29.59 23.89
CA ASP A 10 12.32 28.63 23.29
C ASP A 10 12.03 27.61 24.37
N MET A 11 10.87 27.72 25.01
CA MET A 11 10.50 26.77 26.03
C MET A 11 10.43 25.42 25.33
N PRO A 12 11.15 24.39 25.81
CA PRO A 12 11.17 23.10 25.15
C PRO A 12 9.74 22.60 25.02
N ASP A 13 9.30 22.45 23.77
CA ASP A 13 7.95 22.01 23.46
C ASP A 13 7.81 20.50 23.68
N GLY A 14 6.65 19.94 23.32
CA GLY A 14 6.41 18.51 23.44
C GLY A 14 7.42 17.67 22.64
N TYR A 15 7.79 18.13 21.44
CA TYR A 15 8.73 17.42 20.58
C TYR A 15 10.15 17.41 21.15
N ASP A 16 10.63 18.55 21.67
CA ASP A 16 11.94 18.65 22.32
C ASP A 16 12.05 17.80 23.57
N LYS A 17 10.99 17.76 24.38
CA LYS A 17 10.92 16.91 25.56
C LYS A 17 10.97 15.42 25.20
N ASP A 18 10.22 15.01 24.18
CA ASP A 18 10.12 13.62 23.76
C ASP A 18 11.45 13.09 23.18
N ARG A 19 12.26 13.94 22.53
CA ARG A 19 13.57 13.59 21.95
C ARG A 19 14.76 13.76 22.90
N GLY A 20 14.61 14.56 23.95
CA GLY A 20 15.66 14.94 24.91
C GLY A 20 16.50 13.76 25.44
N PRO A 21 15.89 12.64 25.87
CA PRO A 21 16.62 11.49 26.43
C PRO A 21 17.51 10.71 25.44
N TYR A 22 17.36 10.92 24.13
CA TYR A 22 18.03 10.12 23.09
C TYR A 22 19.24 10.85 22.53
N ASP A 23 20.24 10.10 22.04
CA ASP A 23 21.40 10.69 21.37
C ASP A 23 21.10 11.16 19.94
N SER A 24 22.03 11.89 19.30
CA SER A 24 21.81 12.44 17.95
C SER A 24 21.53 11.37 16.89
N ASN A 25 22.15 10.19 17.00
CA ASN A 25 22.00 9.11 16.02
C ASN A 25 20.68 8.38 16.24
N GLU A 26 20.32 8.13 17.51
CA GLU A 26 19.03 7.57 17.89
C GLU A 26 17.88 8.47 17.44
N ARG A 27 18.04 9.79 17.62
CA ARG A 27 17.06 10.77 17.13
C ARG A 27 16.85 10.68 15.62
N GLY A 28 17.94 10.64 14.85
CA GLY A 28 17.85 10.47 13.40
C GLY A 28 17.12 9.19 13.02
N ARG A 29 17.52 8.05 13.61
CA ARG A 29 16.95 6.72 13.31
C ARG A 29 15.46 6.61 13.66
N ILE A 30 15.07 7.08 14.85
CA ILE A 30 13.68 7.09 15.30
C ILE A 30 12.84 7.94 14.35
N PHE A 31 13.30 9.14 14.04
CA PHE A 31 12.58 10.06 13.17
C PHE A 31 12.44 9.50 11.75
N GLU A 32 13.52 8.99 11.15
CA GLU A 32 13.52 8.37 9.81
C GLU A 32 12.57 7.17 9.70
N SER A 33 12.47 6.36 10.76
CA SER A 33 11.51 5.25 10.83
C SER A 33 10.07 5.76 10.94
N GLY A 34 9.87 6.84 11.68
CA GLY A 34 8.59 7.52 11.82
C GLY A 34 8.10 8.14 10.50
N THR A 35 8.99 8.81 9.77
CA THR A 35 8.64 9.51 8.52
C THR A 35 8.22 8.54 7.44
N ASP A 36 8.87 7.37 7.33
CA ASP A 36 8.46 6.32 6.38
C ASP A 36 7.01 5.89 6.58
N ARG A 37 6.58 5.67 7.84
CA ARG A 37 5.18 5.31 8.15
C ARG A 37 4.22 6.48 8.01
N PHE A 38 4.64 7.68 8.38
CA PHE A 38 3.77 8.85 8.34
C PHE A 38 3.45 9.25 6.89
N TYR A 39 4.46 9.35 6.03
CA TYR A 39 4.31 9.73 4.63
C TYR A 39 4.04 8.56 3.69
N ARG A 40 4.17 7.32 4.18
CA ARG A 40 4.03 6.08 3.39
C ARG A 40 5.03 6.06 2.23
N ASP A 41 6.27 6.47 2.49
CA ASP A 41 7.30 6.61 1.47
C ASP A 41 7.54 5.26 0.76
N ARG A 42 7.60 4.16 1.53
CA ARG A 42 7.67 2.81 0.96
C ARG A 42 6.50 2.44 0.06
N GLU A 43 5.27 2.82 0.39
CA GLU A 43 4.08 2.57 -0.46
C GLU A 43 4.18 3.34 -1.79
N ARG A 44 4.88 4.48 -1.79
CA ARG A 44 5.16 5.29 -2.98
C ARG A 44 6.34 4.78 -3.81
N GLY A 45 6.96 3.68 -3.38
CA GLY A 45 8.08 3.02 -4.06
C GLY A 45 9.47 3.50 -3.64
N TYR A 46 9.58 4.29 -2.57
CA TYR A 46 10.88 4.64 -2.01
C TYR A 46 11.44 3.46 -1.21
N VAL A 47 12.75 3.25 -1.35
CA VAL A 47 13.50 2.25 -0.59
C VAL A 47 14.65 2.93 0.14
N TYR A 48 14.96 2.42 1.34
CA TYR A 48 16.20 2.78 2.03
C TYR A 48 17.37 2.34 1.17
N GLN A 49 18.20 3.29 0.73
CA GLN A 49 19.23 3.01 -0.27
C GLN A 49 20.62 3.06 0.34
N SER A 50 21.44 2.06 0.00
CA SER A 50 22.87 2.05 0.33
C SER A 50 23.74 2.72 -0.74
N ARG A 51 23.14 3.10 -1.90
CA ARG A 51 23.85 3.69 -3.04
C ARG A 51 24.56 4.96 -2.60
N ILE A 52 25.81 5.06 -3.04
CA ILE A 52 26.64 6.24 -2.84
C ILE A 52 26.55 7.07 -4.12
N TYR A 53 26.27 8.35 -3.97
CA TYR A 53 26.28 9.32 -5.05
C TYR A 53 27.55 10.16 -4.95
N GLU A 54 28.16 10.47 -6.10
CA GLU A 54 29.47 11.10 -6.17
C GLU A 54 29.43 12.32 -7.08
N ALA A 55 29.92 13.46 -6.61
CA ALA A 55 30.14 14.66 -7.42
C ALA A 55 31.56 15.16 -7.17
N GLY A 56 32.45 14.94 -8.15
CA GLY A 56 33.89 15.09 -7.94
C GLY A 56 34.39 14.12 -6.87
N ASP A 57 35.15 14.62 -5.90
CA ASP A 57 35.71 13.82 -4.80
C ASP A 57 34.75 13.67 -3.61
N GLU A 58 33.56 14.27 -3.70
CA GLU A 58 32.58 14.27 -2.62
C GLU A 58 31.55 13.16 -2.80
N LYS A 59 31.37 12.36 -1.73
CA LYS A 59 30.45 11.22 -1.70
C LYS A 59 29.36 11.44 -0.66
N ILE A 60 28.12 11.13 -1.02
CA ILE A 60 26.95 11.23 -0.13
C ILE A 60 26.04 10.01 -0.28
N ARG A 61 25.17 9.82 0.70
CA ARG A 61 24.06 8.87 0.67
C ARG A 61 22.80 9.62 1.11
N PHE A 62 21.70 9.36 0.43
CA PHE A 62 20.38 9.83 0.82
C PHE A 62 19.68 8.77 1.67
N ASP A 63 18.81 9.21 2.57
CA ASP A 63 18.03 8.30 3.42
C ASP A 63 17.17 7.36 2.57
N LYS A 64 16.48 7.90 1.56
CA LYS A 64 15.58 7.13 0.69
C LYS A 64 15.74 7.51 -0.78
N ALA A 65 15.52 6.53 -1.65
CA ALA A 65 15.50 6.73 -3.08
C ALA A 65 14.48 5.85 -3.78
N LYS A 66 14.00 6.30 -4.93
CA LYS A 66 13.11 5.59 -5.84
C LYS A 66 13.67 5.74 -7.24
N ASP A 67 13.71 4.64 -7.98
CA ASP A 67 14.01 4.64 -9.41
C ASP A 67 12.72 4.27 -10.16
N ASP A 68 12.24 5.17 -11.01
CA ASP A 68 11.12 4.94 -11.91
C ASP A 68 11.58 5.07 -13.36
N ARG A 69 11.94 3.94 -13.96
CA ARG A 69 12.37 3.83 -15.36
C ARG A 69 13.53 4.77 -15.70
N GLY A 70 14.53 4.82 -14.81
CA GLY A 70 15.72 5.67 -14.97
C GLY A 70 15.51 7.09 -14.45
N LYS A 71 14.33 7.42 -13.91
CA LYS A 71 14.13 8.67 -13.17
C LYS A 71 14.34 8.43 -11.68
N VAL A 72 15.39 9.02 -11.14
CA VAL A 72 15.76 8.87 -9.73
C VAL A 72 15.14 9.98 -8.90
N SER A 73 14.33 9.61 -7.91
CA SER A 73 13.78 10.52 -6.90
C SER A 73 14.38 10.20 -5.53
N THR A 74 14.85 11.19 -4.79
CA THR A 74 15.47 10.99 -3.46
C THR A 74 14.76 11.80 -2.37
N ILE A 75 14.86 11.33 -1.13
CA ILE A 75 14.34 12.01 0.06
C ILE A 75 15.44 12.03 1.12
N GLU A 76 15.60 13.18 1.78
CA GLU A 76 16.40 13.34 3.00
C GLU A 76 15.50 13.92 4.09
N ASP A 77 15.48 13.28 5.27
CA ASP A 77 14.67 13.72 6.41
C ASP A 77 15.57 14.25 7.54
N LYS A 78 15.39 15.50 7.95
CA LYS A 78 16.16 16.14 9.03
C LYS A 78 15.29 16.36 10.26
N SER A 79 15.58 15.60 11.32
CA SER A 79 14.83 15.63 12.59
C SER A 79 15.21 16.79 13.52
N GLY A 80 16.25 17.55 13.19
CA GLY A 80 16.83 18.58 14.04
C GLY A 80 17.59 19.64 13.25
N ARG A 81 18.57 20.27 13.89
CA ARG A 81 19.41 21.31 13.28
C ARG A 81 19.98 20.87 11.91
N ILE A 82 19.95 21.79 10.94
CA ILE A 82 20.57 21.62 9.63
C ILE A 82 21.77 22.56 9.53
N GLY A 83 22.96 22.01 9.36
CA GLY A 83 24.15 22.82 9.16
C GLY A 83 25.46 22.11 9.50
N GLY A 84 26.55 22.83 9.31
CA GLY A 84 27.89 22.29 9.45
C GLY A 84 28.31 21.51 8.21
N LYS A 85 29.60 21.14 8.20
CA LYS A 85 30.30 20.67 7.00
C LYS A 85 29.63 19.48 6.31
N LYS A 86 28.94 18.61 7.05
CA LYS A 86 28.27 17.41 6.48
C LYS A 86 27.02 17.80 5.70
N ASP A 87 26.11 18.57 6.29
CA ASP A 87 24.86 18.96 5.63
C ASP A 87 25.13 19.91 4.46
N GLU A 88 26.04 20.89 4.65
CA GLU A 88 26.48 21.80 3.59
C GLU A 88 27.14 21.05 2.42
N LYS A 89 27.92 20.00 2.70
CA LYS A 89 28.47 19.10 1.68
C LYS A 89 27.35 18.33 0.97
N GLN A 90 26.38 17.77 1.69
CA GLN A 90 25.23 17.08 1.10
C GLN A 90 24.46 17.98 0.12
N LEU A 91 24.18 19.23 0.51
CA LEU A 91 23.47 20.19 -0.33
C LEU A 91 24.27 20.59 -1.59
N ARG A 92 25.59 20.77 -1.47
CA ARG A 92 26.47 21.08 -2.62
C ARG A 92 26.54 19.91 -3.61
N VAL A 93 26.69 18.68 -3.11
CA VAL A 93 26.69 17.48 -3.97
C VAL A 93 25.32 17.28 -4.62
N LEU A 94 24.23 17.49 -3.87
CA LEU A 94 22.87 17.43 -4.41
C LEU A 94 22.68 18.40 -5.58
N ARG A 95 23.15 19.65 -5.46
CA ARG A 95 23.12 20.63 -6.55
C ARG A 95 23.78 20.08 -7.82
N ALA A 96 24.99 19.56 -7.71
CA ALA A 96 25.71 18.98 -8.84
C ALA A 96 24.99 17.73 -9.43
N LEU A 97 24.33 16.93 -8.61
CA LEU A 97 23.53 15.77 -9.06
C LEU A 97 22.29 16.19 -9.85
N LEU A 98 21.62 17.27 -9.43
CA LEU A 98 20.47 17.85 -10.14
C LEU A 98 20.93 18.48 -11.47
N GLU A 99 22.03 19.23 -11.46
CA GLU A 99 22.61 19.85 -12.67
C GLU A 99 22.95 18.80 -13.75
N ARG A 100 23.45 17.62 -13.36
CA ARG A 100 23.74 16.50 -14.27
C ARG A 100 22.53 15.66 -14.65
N GLY A 101 21.38 15.86 -13.99
CA GLY A 101 20.17 15.04 -14.18
C GLY A 101 20.28 13.60 -13.66
N GLU A 102 21.25 13.30 -12.80
CA GLU A 102 21.40 11.99 -12.15
C GLU A 102 20.35 11.78 -11.04
N VAL A 103 19.90 12.88 -10.43
CA VAL A 103 18.72 12.95 -9.57
C VAL A 103 17.71 13.83 -10.28
N ASN A 104 16.51 13.32 -10.50
CA ASN A 104 15.45 14.04 -11.21
C ASN A 104 14.55 14.81 -10.24
N GLN A 105 14.36 14.30 -9.03
CA GLN A 105 13.60 14.96 -7.98
C GLN A 105 14.23 14.71 -6.62
N HIS A 106 14.27 15.73 -5.77
CA HIS A 106 14.73 15.64 -4.39
C HIS A 106 13.77 16.36 -3.46
N LEU A 107 13.42 15.68 -2.37
CA LEU A 107 12.59 16.21 -1.30
C LEU A 107 13.41 16.26 0.00
N LEU A 108 13.70 17.47 0.46
CA LEU A 108 14.29 17.70 1.78
C LEU A 108 13.15 17.99 2.75
N ARG A 109 13.01 17.18 3.81
CA ARG A 109 12.04 17.47 4.87
C ARG A 109 12.75 17.91 6.14
N SER A 110 12.31 19.01 6.75
CA SER A 110 12.88 19.50 8.01
C SER A 110 11.80 19.94 8.99
N VAL A 111 12.05 19.77 10.27
CA VAL A 111 11.12 20.22 11.32
C VAL A 111 11.16 21.75 11.44
N GLU A 112 9.98 22.36 11.49
CA GLU A 112 9.78 23.79 11.72
C GLU A 112 10.48 24.25 13.01
N GLY A 113 11.01 25.47 13.03
CA GLY A 113 11.68 26.05 14.20
C GLY A 113 13.06 25.47 14.53
N GLU A 114 13.48 24.34 13.93
CA GLU A 114 14.84 23.85 14.12
C GLU A 114 15.87 24.80 13.48
N TYR A 115 17.02 24.94 14.12
CA TYR A 115 18.07 25.83 13.65
C TYR A 115 18.62 25.38 12.29
N ILE A 116 18.66 26.30 11.32
CA ILE A 116 19.32 26.13 10.03
C ILE A 116 20.46 27.13 9.96
N SER A 117 21.69 26.68 9.73
CA SER A 117 22.84 27.58 9.58
C SER A 117 22.64 28.53 8.39
N LYS A 118 23.28 29.70 8.43
CA LYS A 118 23.14 30.71 7.37
C LYS A 118 23.57 30.12 6.02
N GLU A 119 24.68 29.39 6.02
CA GLU A 119 25.24 28.75 4.83
C GLU A 119 24.31 27.65 4.29
N ALA A 120 23.73 26.82 5.15
CA ALA A 120 22.77 25.80 4.72
C ALA A 120 21.49 26.43 4.17
N ARG A 121 21.01 27.52 4.78
CA ARG A 121 19.85 28.27 4.27
C ARG A 121 20.10 28.84 2.89
N GLU A 122 21.25 29.50 2.68
CA GLU A 122 21.64 30.02 1.36
C GLU A 122 21.70 28.92 0.29
N LEU A 123 22.18 27.71 0.65
CA LEU A 123 22.20 26.56 -0.25
C LEU A 123 20.80 26.02 -0.56
N ILE A 124 19.92 25.91 0.44
CA ILE A 124 18.51 25.48 0.26
C ILE A 124 17.74 26.48 -0.60
N ASP A 125 17.89 27.77 -0.33
CA ASP A 125 17.25 28.85 -1.10
C ASP A 125 17.76 28.86 -2.55
N GLY A 126 19.06 28.67 -2.73
CA GLY A 126 19.69 28.51 -4.05
C GLY A 126 19.12 27.31 -4.82
N LEU A 127 19.01 26.14 -4.19
CA LEU A 127 18.41 24.95 -4.81
C LEU A 127 16.94 25.17 -5.19
N SER A 128 16.16 25.82 -4.33
CA SER A 128 14.74 26.09 -4.58
C SER A 128 14.54 27.06 -5.74
N ARG A 129 15.39 28.09 -5.84
CA ARG A 129 15.37 29.06 -6.93
C ARG A 129 15.84 28.46 -8.25
N ASP A 130 16.93 27.69 -8.21
CA ASP A 130 17.60 27.21 -9.42
C ASP A 130 16.93 25.94 -9.98
N PHE A 131 16.25 25.14 -9.13
CA PHE A 131 15.59 23.87 -9.50
C PHE A 131 14.14 23.74 -8.99
N PRO A 132 13.22 24.70 -9.27
CA PRO A 132 11.89 24.75 -8.65
C PRO A 132 11.00 23.53 -8.95
N ASN A 133 11.27 22.81 -10.06
CA ASN A 133 10.52 21.62 -10.46
C ASN A 133 11.19 20.30 -10.02
N GLN A 134 12.39 20.36 -9.46
CA GLN A 134 13.17 19.17 -9.10
C GLN A 134 13.52 19.14 -7.60
N PHE A 135 13.65 20.29 -6.94
CA PHE A 135 13.91 20.39 -5.51
C PHE A 135 12.69 20.91 -4.77
N THR A 136 12.34 20.29 -3.65
CA THR A 136 11.31 20.77 -2.75
C THR A 136 11.81 20.70 -1.32
N HIS A 137 11.73 21.83 -0.60
CA HIS A 137 11.96 21.89 0.83
C HIS A 137 10.61 21.89 1.55
N GLN A 138 10.31 20.80 2.25
CA GLN A 138 9.07 20.63 2.99
C GLN A 138 9.30 20.85 4.49
N LEU A 139 8.63 21.86 5.06
CA LEU A 139 8.60 22.08 6.50
C LEU A 139 7.57 21.16 7.16
N ILE A 140 8.01 20.42 8.18
CA ILE A 140 7.18 19.55 9.01
C ILE A 140 6.79 20.34 10.26
N SER A 141 5.49 20.48 10.50
CA SER A 141 5.00 21.17 11.69
C SER A 141 5.50 20.47 12.97
N ARG A 142 5.64 21.22 14.08
CA ARG A 142 6.06 20.63 15.37
C ARG A 142 5.09 19.54 15.84
N ALA A 143 3.79 19.68 15.55
CA ALA A 143 2.78 18.68 15.87
C ALA A 143 2.98 17.39 15.07
N ASP A 144 3.18 17.49 13.75
CA ASP A 144 3.45 16.32 12.90
C ASP A 144 4.78 15.67 13.27
N ALA A 145 5.81 16.46 13.57
CA ALA A 145 7.12 15.97 14.00
C ALA A 145 7.01 15.12 15.27
N ARG A 146 6.17 15.53 16.22
CA ARG A 146 5.87 14.76 17.44
C ARG A 146 5.13 13.46 17.14
N GLU A 147 4.18 13.47 16.21
CA GLU A 147 3.49 12.26 15.79
C GLU A 147 4.43 11.28 15.07
N ILE A 148 5.23 11.79 14.14
CA ILE A 148 6.31 11.06 13.44
C ILE A 148 7.22 10.40 14.47
N TRP A 149 7.67 11.16 15.47
CA TRP A 149 8.51 10.66 16.54
C TRP A 149 7.86 9.53 17.34
N ALA A 150 6.61 9.71 17.76
CA ALA A 150 5.87 8.69 18.50
C ALA A 150 5.72 7.38 17.71
N ARG A 151 5.43 7.48 16.40
CA ARG A 151 5.37 6.32 15.49
C ARG A 151 6.73 5.64 15.37
N GLY A 152 7.81 6.42 15.18
CA GLY A 152 9.18 5.91 15.11
C GLY A 152 9.59 5.16 16.37
N LEU A 153 9.27 5.72 17.54
CA LEU A 153 9.60 5.13 18.83
C LEU A 153 8.85 3.80 19.07
N HIS A 154 7.60 3.72 18.62
CA HIS A 154 6.83 2.47 18.67
C HIS A 154 7.46 1.36 17.83
N LEU A 155 8.02 1.70 16.65
CA LEU A 155 8.71 0.74 15.79
C LEU A 155 10.02 0.24 16.41
N GLU A 156 10.81 1.13 17.01
CA GLU A 156 12.04 0.74 17.73
C GLU A 156 11.75 -0.22 18.88
N ARG A 157 10.69 0.05 19.66
CA ARG A 157 10.25 -0.84 20.73
C ARG A 157 9.72 -2.18 20.19
N GLY A 158 9.07 -2.17 19.04
CA GLY A 158 8.60 -3.38 18.35
C GLY A 158 9.72 -4.22 17.73
N GLN A 159 10.84 -3.60 17.34
CA GLN A 159 12.05 -4.31 16.90
C GLN A 159 12.91 -4.80 18.08
N GLN A 160 12.73 -4.24 19.29
CA GLN A 160 13.34 -4.69 20.55
C GLN A 160 12.66 -5.92 21.19
N LEU A 161 12.16 -6.86 20.39
CA LEU A 161 12.07 -8.26 20.81
C LEU A 161 13.36 -9.03 20.49
N GLU A 162 14.46 -8.32 20.19
CA GLU A 162 15.79 -8.85 20.46
C GLU A 162 15.97 -8.92 21.98
N LEU A 163 15.96 -10.15 22.50
CA LEU A 163 16.11 -10.48 23.91
C LEU A 163 17.18 -9.62 24.62
N PRO A 164 16.93 -9.13 25.85
CA PRO A 164 17.92 -8.40 26.63
C PRO A 164 19.28 -9.12 26.64
N GLY A 165 20.34 -8.42 26.22
CA GLY A 165 21.72 -8.92 26.24
C GLY A 165 22.24 -9.55 24.93
N VAL A 166 21.46 -9.65 23.86
CA VAL A 166 21.95 -10.21 22.57
C VAL A 166 22.98 -9.30 21.92
N ARG A 167 22.78 -7.97 21.94
CA ARG A 167 23.71 -7.01 21.35
C ARG A 167 25.02 -6.90 22.12
N GLU A 168 24.98 -7.01 23.44
CA GLU A 168 26.16 -7.05 24.31
C GLU A 168 26.91 -8.38 24.15
N LYS A 169 26.21 -9.52 24.12
CA LYS A 169 26.81 -10.84 23.86
C LYS A 169 27.42 -10.95 22.46
N ALA A 170 26.82 -10.32 21.44
CA ALA A 170 27.38 -10.27 20.10
C ALA A 170 28.64 -9.39 20.04
N ARG A 171 28.67 -8.27 20.77
CA ARG A 171 29.89 -7.44 20.91
C ARG A 171 30.99 -8.15 21.70
N GLU A 172 30.64 -8.85 22.77
CA GLU A 172 31.58 -9.68 23.53
C GLU A 172 32.09 -10.88 22.73
N GLN A 173 31.23 -11.55 21.94
CA GLN A 173 31.67 -12.62 21.05
C GLN A 173 32.57 -12.11 19.93
N ALA A 174 32.26 -10.96 19.32
CA ALA A 174 33.13 -10.36 18.31
C ALA A 174 34.48 -9.92 18.90
N ALA A 175 34.50 -9.41 20.13
CA ALA A 175 35.72 -9.08 20.86
C ALA A 175 36.52 -10.33 21.24
N ARG A 176 35.86 -11.39 21.72
CA ARG A 176 36.49 -12.69 22.05
C ARG A 176 37.01 -13.42 20.80
N GLN A 177 36.31 -13.36 19.67
CA GLN A 177 36.77 -13.93 18.40
C GLN A 177 37.98 -13.17 17.82
N ARG A 178 38.12 -11.88 18.12
CA ARG A 178 39.32 -11.10 17.76
C ARG A 178 40.52 -11.33 18.69
N GLN A 179 40.28 -11.86 19.90
CA GLN A 179 41.33 -12.09 20.90
C GLN A 179 41.69 -13.57 21.11
N ALA A 180 41.00 -14.52 20.48
CA ALA A 180 41.30 -15.94 20.61
C ALA A 180 42.39 -16.38 19.62
N PRO A 181 43.58 -16.83 20.06
CA PRO A 181 44.46 -17.62 19.23
C PRO A 181 43.84 -19.01 19.02
N ALA A 182 43.99 -19.55 17.81
CA ALA A 182 43.50 -20.88 17.46
C ALA A 182 43.99 -21.93 18.47
N PRO A 183 43.11 -22.74 19.10
CA PRO A 183 43.56 -23.75 20.04
C PRO A 183 44.08 -24.98 19.28
N SER A 184 45.33 -25.33 19.57
CA SER A 184 45.89 -26.65 19.32
C SER A 184 45.14 -27.69 20.16
N LEU A 185 44.66 -28.72 19.48
CA LEU A 185 44.25 -29.97 20.08
C LEU A 185 45.46 -30.60 20.79
N VAL A 186 45.32 -31.01 22.06
CA VAL A 186 45.84 -32.26 22.65
C VAL A 186 45.46 -32.39 24.14
N LYS A 187 44.68 -33.45 24.40
CA LYS A 187 44.61 -34.39 25.56
C LYS A 187 44.51 -33.94 27.03
N GLN A 188 43.42 -34.49 27.63
CA GLN A 188 43.32 -35.31 28.86
C GLN A 188 43.48 -34.66 30.24
N ARG A 189 42.40 -34.70 31.04
CA ARG A 189 42.29 -35.63 32.19
C ARG A 189 40.88 -35.70 32.77
N GLU A 190 40.51 -36.91 33.17
CA GLU A 190 39.25 -37.35 33.75
C GLU A 190 38.99 -36.79 35.16
N LEU A 191 37.72 -36.63 35.56
CA LEU A 191 37.14 -36.92 36.88
C LEU A 191 35.59 -36.79 36.83
N PRO A 192 34.82 -37.40 37.76
CA PRO A 192 33.42 -37.80 37.55
C PRO A 192 32.42 -36.68 37.91
N ALA A 193 32.02 -35.90 36.91
CA ALA A 193 30.87 -34.97 36.97
C ALA A 193 29.93 -35.14 35.76
N VAL A 194 29.92 -36.35 35.17
CA VAL A 194 29.41 -36.60 33.81
C VAL A 194 27.89 -36.84 33.75
N SER A 195 27.17 -36.94 34.88
CA SER A 195 25.73 -37.19 34.85
C SER A 195 24.85 -35.93 34.77
N LEU A 196 25.23 -34.82 35.42
CA LEU A 196 24.43 -33.58 35.41
C LEU A 196 24.65 -32.73 34.15
N VAL A 197 25.89 -32.59 33.68
CA VAL A 197 26.23 -31.80 32.48
C VAL A 197 25.64 -32.43 31.20
N ARG A 198 25.63 -33.76 31.12
CA ARG A 198 25.05 -34.50 29.98
C ARG A 198 23.52 -34.36 29.92
N THR A 199 22.87 -34.07 31.05
CA THR A 199 21.42 -33.87 31.14
C THR A 199 21.03 -32.46 30.68
N GLU A 200 21.80 -31.43 31.04
CA GLU A 200 21.55 -30.05 30.58
C GLU A 200 21.79 -29.88 29.08
N GLU A 201 22.84 -30.50 28.54
CA GLU A 201 23.15 -30.43 27.11
C GLU A 201 22.08 -31.13 26.26
N GLN A 202 21.59 -32.29 26.72
CA GLN A 202 20.44 -32.97 26.10
C GLN A 202 19.15 -32.15 26.19
N GLN A 203 18.90 -31.43 27.29
CA GLN A 203 17.75 -30.54 27.41
C GLN A 203 17.85 -29.34 26.46
N ARG A 204 19.03 -28.71 26.34
CA ARG A 204 19.27 -27.60 25.41
C ARG A 204 19.08 -28.02 23.95
N ASP A 205 19.59 -29.20 23.58
CA ASP A 205 19.40 -29.73 22.21
C ASP A 205 17.94 -30.07 21.92
N ARG A 206 17.18 -30.60 22.89
CA ARG A 206 15.74 -30.82 22.74
C ARG A 206 14.97 -29.50 22.57
N SER A 207 15.31 -28.48 23.35
CA SER A 207 14.70 -27.14 23.24
C SER A 207 14.99 -26.51 21.87
N ARG A 208 16.24 -26.55 21.40
CA ARG A 208 16.63 -26.05 20.06
C ARG A 208 15.87 -26.76 18.94
N ARG A 209 15.82 -28.09 18.97
CA ARG A 209 15.06 -28.87 17.96
C ARG A 209 13.57 -28.55 17.97
N SER A 210 12.99 -28.32 19.16
CA SER A 210 11.60 -27.92 19.31
C SER A 210 11.35 -26.51 18.75
N GLU A 211 12.23 -25.55 19.02
CA GLU A 211 12.16 -24.19 18.47
C GLU A 211 12.30 -24.19 16.95
N ASP A 212 13.28 -24.91 16.41
CA ASP A 212 13.48 -25.04 14.96
C ASP A 212 12.24 -25.65 14.28
N ALA A 213 11.63 -26.68 14.89
CA ALA A 213 10.40 -27.28 14.37
C ALA A 213 9.21 -26.31 14.39
N ARG A 214 9.11 -25.44 15.41
CA ARG A 214 8.08 -24.38 15.48
C ARG A 214 8.32 -23.32 14.40
N GLN A 215 9.55 -22.83 14.26
CA GLN A 215 9.91 -21.83 13.25
C GLN A 215 9.67 -22.36 11.83
N ARG A 216 9.96 -23.64 11.56
CA ARG A 216 9.66 -24.27 10.27
C ARG A 216 8.16 -24.27 9.99
N LYS A 217 7.34 -24.72 10.94
CA LYS A 217 5.87 -24.71 10.80
C LYS A 217 5.32 -23.29 10.55
N GLU A 218 5.86 -22.28 11.23
CA GLU A 218 5.47 -20.88 11.01
C GLU A 218 5.83 -20.40 9.60
N ARG A 219 7.04 -20.72 9.13
CA ARG A 219 7.48 -20.40 7.76
C ARG A 219 6.61 -21.09 6.72
N ASP A 220 6.30 -22.37 6.92
CA ASP A 220 5.46 -23.15 6.01
C ASP A 220 4.04 -22.57 5.94
N ARG A 221 3.44 -22.20 7.09
CA ARG A 221 2.12 -21.53 7.13
C ARG A 221 2.14 -20.18 6.44
N ALA A 222 3.17 -19.36 6.69
CA ALA A 222 3.32 -18.07 6.03
C ALA A 222 3.50 -18.22 4.51
N ALA A 223 4.23 -19.25 4.06
CA ALA A 223 4.38 -19.56 2.64
C ALA A 223 3.04 -20.00 2.02
N GLN A 224 2.29 -20.88 2.68
CA GLN A 224 0.96 -21.31 2.24
C GLN A 224 -0.01 -20.12 2.11
N LEU A 225 0.01 -19.19 3.07
CA LEU A 225 -0.84 -18.00 3.01
C LEU A 225 -0.49 -17.12 1.79
N ARG A 226 0.80 -16.87 1.57
CA ARG A 226 1.26 -16.09 0.40
C ARG A 226 0.86 -16.75 -0.91
N GLU A 227 1.04 -18.07 -1.00
CA GLU A 227 0.64 -18.83 -2.19
C GLU A 227 -0.87 -18.74 -2.43
N ALA A 228 -1.70 -18.85 -1.38
CA ALA A 228 -3.14 -18.70 -1.48
C ALA A 228 -3.56 -17.29 -1.94
N GLN A 229 -2.92 -16.24 -1.40
CA GLN A 229 -3.15 -14.86 -1.80
C GLN A 229 -2.76 -14.61 -3.26
N GLU A 230 -1.60 -15.10 -3.70
CA GLU A 230 -1.16 -14.98 -5.09
C GLU A 230 -2.11 -15.73 -6.04
N ARG A 231 -2.54 -16.94 -5.67
CA ARG A 231 -3.46 -17.75 -6.46
C ARG A 231 -4.80 -17.03 -6.64
N LEU A 232 -5.34 -16.45 -5.58
CA LEU A 232 -6.57 -15.65 -5.62
C LEU A 232 -6.40 -14.41 -6.51
N SER A 233 -5.32 -13.66 -6.33
CA SER A 233 -5.03 -12.47 -7.14
C SER A 233 -4.93 -12.80 -8.64
N ARG A 234 -4.23 -13.90 -8.99
CA ARG A 234 -4.15 -14.38 -10.38
C ARG A 234 -5.52 -14.80 -10.92
N ALA A 235 -6.33 -15.51 -10.13
CA ALA A 235 -7.67 -15.94 -10.55
C ALA A 235 -8.60 -14.75 -10.84
N VAL A 236 -8.58 -13.71 -10.00
CA VAL A 236 -9.33 -12.46 -10.22
C VAL A 236 -8.84 -11.75 -11.48
N ALA A 237 -7.54 -11.58 -11.65
CA ALA A 237 -6.96 -10.92 -12.82
C ALA A 237 -7.28 -11.67 -14.12
N ASP A 238 -7.23 -12.99 -14.12
CA ASP A 238 -7.57 -13.83 -15.28
C ASP A 238 -9.05 -13.71 -15.66
N GLN A 239 -9.95 -13.69 -14.68
CA GLN A 239 -11.39 -13.51 -14.96
C GLN A 239 -11.70 -12.11 -15.49
N ASN A 240 -11.07 -11.08 -14.94
CA ASN A 240 -11.22 -9.72 -15.44
C ASN A 240 -10.71 -9.59 -16.89
N ARG A 241 -9.58 -10.22 -17.22
CA ARG A 241 -9.09 -10.28 -18.61
C ARG A 241 -10.05 -11.03 -19.54
N ARG A 242 -10.61 -12.17 -19.10
CA ARG A 242 -11.60 -12.92 -19.89
C ARG A 242 -12.88 -12.12 -20.14
N LEU A 243 -13.37 -11.40 -19.14
CA LEU A 243 -14.54 -10.52 -19.28
C LEU A 243 -14.28 -9.35 -20.23
N ALA A 244 -13.09 -8.73 -20.15
CA ALA A 244 -12.70 -7.67 -21.07
C ALA A 244 -12.66 -8.19 -22.51
N ALA A 245 -12.00 -9.32 -22.76
CA ALA A 245 -11.92 -9.94 -24.08
C ALA A 245 -13.30 -10.34 -24.64
N ALA A 246 -14.18 -10.89 -23.79
CA ALA A 246 -15.54 -11.24 -24.18
C ALA A 246 -16.38 -10.01 -24.59
N ARG A 247 -16.18 -8.87 -23.90
CA ARG A 247 -16.82 -7.59 -24.25
C ARG A 247 -16.31 -7.05 -25.58
N GLU A 248 -14.99 -7.06 -25.81
CA GLU A 248 -14.38 -6.61 -27.06
C GLU A 248 -14.85 -7.43 -28.27
N GLN A 249 -15.05 -8.74 -28.09
CA GLN A 249 -15.54 -9.62 -29.14
C GLN A 249 -17.07 -9.59 -29.33
N GLY A 250 -17.81 -8.88 -28.46
CA GLY A 250 -19.28 -8.87 -28.46
C GLY A 250 -19.91 -10.23 -28.16
N LYS A 251 -19.14 -11.19 -27.63
CA LYS A 251 -19.60 -12.54 -27.30
C LYS A 251 -19.80 -12.62 -25.79
N PRO A 252 -21.05 -12.51 -25.29
CA PRO A 252 -21.28 -12.60 -23.85
C PRO A 252 -20.90 -13.98 -23.33
N LEU A 253 -20.18 -14.04 -22.21
CA LEU A 253 -19.89 -15.28 -21.52
C LEU A 253 -21.18 -15.92 -20.99
N ALA A 254 -21.22 -17.25 -20.96
CA ALA A 254 -22.37 -17.98 -20.44
C ALA A 254 -22.57 -17.65 -18.95
N ALA A 255 -23.82 -17.36 -18.55
CA ALA A 255 -24.13 -16.95 -17.17
C ALA A 255 -23.70 -18.00 -16.14
N GLN A 256 -23.80 -19.30 -16.48
CA GLN A 256 -23.36 -20.40 -15.61
C GLN A 256 -21.84 -20.42 -15.40
N GLU A 257 -21.03 -20.13 -16.44
CA GLU A 257 -19.57 -20.11 -16.32
C GLU A 257 -19.08 -18.96 -15.45
N LEU A 258 -19.70 -17.78 -15.62
CA LEU A 258 -19.44 -16.62 -14.77
C LEU A 258 -19.81 -16.90 -13.32
N LYS A 259 -20.97 -17.53 -13.08
CA LYS A 259 -21.41 -17.90 -11.72
C LYS A 259 -20.41 -18.85 -11.06
N ARG A 260 -20.01 -19.93 -11.74
CA ARG A 260 -19.01 -20.88 -11.21
C ARG A 260 -17.68 -20.21 -10.89
N SER A 261 -17.24 -19.28 -11.75
CA SER A 261 -16.00 -18.53 -11.56
C SER A 261 -16.08 -17.61 -10.34
N HIS A 262 -17.19 -16.88 -10.19
CA HIS A 262 -17.45 -16.03 -9.04
C HIS A 262 -17.51 -16.82 -7.73
N ASP A 263 -18.22 -17.94 -7.72
CA ASP A 263 -18.36 -18.79 -6.52
C ASP A 263 -17.01 -19.38 -6.10
N SER A 264 -16.20 -19.81 -7.07
CA SER A 264 -14.82 -20.29 -6.83
C SER A 264 -13.91 -19.21 -6.25
N ILE A 265 -13.93 -18.00 -6.81
CA ILE A 265 -13.11 -16.88 -6.33
C ILE A 265 -13.55 -16.43 -4.94
N THR A 266 -14.86 -16.36 -4.69
CA THR A 266 -15.42 -16.05 -3.37
C THR A 266 -14.95 -17.08 -2.32
N HIS A 267 -15.01 -18.37 -2.66
CA HIS A 267 -14.54 -19.43 -1.77
C HIS A 267 -13.01 -19.35 -1.49
N GLN A 268 -12.21 -18.99 -2.50
CA GLN A 268 -10.77 -18.77 -2.32
C GLN A 268 -10.50 -17.57 -1.40
N LEU A 269 -11.25 -16.47 -1.54
CA LEU A 269 -11.16 -15.31 -0.66
C LEU A 269 -11.48 -15.68 0.79
N ASP A 270 -12.53 -16.46 1.03
CA ASP A 270 -12.90 -16.90 2.37
C ASP A 270 -11.85 -17.84 2.98
N THR A 271 -11.20 -18.67 2.15
CA THR A 271 -10.07 -19.50 2.58
C THR A 271 -8.89 -18.64 3.05
N VAL A 272 -8.52 -17.61 2.28
CA VAL A 272 -7.47 -16.65 2.66
C VAL A 272 -7.83 -15.93 3.96
N ARG A 273 -9.07 -15.46 4.10
CA ARG A 273 -9.56 -14.83 5.33
C ARG A 273 -9.44 -15.75 6.55
N ALA A 274 -9.80 -17.02 6.39
CA ALA A 274 -9.70 -18.01 7.47
C ALA A 274 -8.24 -18.26 7.88
N MET A 275 -7.32 -18.40 6.91
CA MET A 275 -5.89 -18.58 7.18
C MET A 275 -5.28 -17.38 7.92
N GLU A 276 -5.64 -16.16 7.53
CA GLU A 276 -5.16 -14.95 8.19
C GLU A 276 -5.73 -14.75 9.59
N ALA A 277 -7.01 -15.08 9.79
CA ALA A 277 -7.61 -15.06 11.10
C ALA A 277 -6.92 -16.07 12.03
N ALA A 278 -6.65 -17.29 11.54
CA ALA A 278 -5.91 -18.30 12.29
C ALA A 278 -4.48 -17.85 12.62
N GLN A 279 -3.75 -17.28 11.65
CA GLN A 279 -2.39 -16.78 11.87
C GLN A 279 -2.38 -15.62 12.87
N ALA A 280 -3.33 -14.69 12.78
CA ALA A 280 -3.44 -13.56 13.70
C ALA A 280 -3.71 -14.03 15.14
N ARG A 281 -4.66 -14.96 15.33
CA ARG A 281 -4.93 -15.56 16.65
C ARG A 281 -3.70 -16.22 17.22
N GLU A 282 -3.01 -17.04 16.43
CA GLU A 282 -1.76 -17.69 16.87
C GLU A 282 -0.67 -16.68 17.26
N THR A 283 -0.52 -15.59 16.50
CA THR A 283 0.46 -14.54 16.86
C THR A 283 0.11 -13.82 18.15
N LEU A 284 -1.17 -13.58 18.43
CA LEU A 284 -1.62 -12.93 19.65
C LEU A 284 -1.51 -13.87 20.86
N GLU A 285 -1.81 -15.16 20.68
CA GLU A 285 -1.60 -16.18 21.72
C GLU A 285 -0.12 -16.27 22.11
N LYS A 286 0.79 -16.24 21.13
CA LYS A 286 2.25 -16.22 21.38
C LYS A 286 2.71 -14.94 22.09
N ALA A 287 2.02 -13.83 21.85
CA ALA A 287 2.25 -12.57 22.57
C ALA A 287 1.64 -12.56 23.99
N GLY A 288 1.00 -13.65 24.42
CA GLY A 288 0.46 -13.80 25.77
C GLY A 288 -0.92 -13.15 25.97
N LEU A 289 -1.63 -12.79 24.90
CA LEU A 289 -2.99 -12.26 25.02
C LEU A 289 -3.97 -13.38 25.36
N GLY A 290 -4.89 -13.11 26.29
CA GLY A 290 -5.97 -14.02 26.63
C GLY A 290 -7.07 -14.05 25.57
N ALA A 291 -7.84 -15.14 25.51
CA ALA A 291 -8.90 -15.35 24.52
C ALA A 291 -9.89 -14.18 24.41
N LYS A 292 -10.30 -13.58 25.54
CA LYS A 292 -11.21 -12.42 25.56
C LYS A 292 -10.60 -11.17 24.92
N GLN A 293 -9.30 -10.96 25.08
CA GLN A 293 -8.59 -9.83 24.46
C GLN A 293 -8.46 -10.04 22.96
N ILE A 294 -8.16 -11.27 22.54
CA ILE A 294 -8.11 -11.66 21.12
C ILE A 294 -9.46 -11.42 20.45
N GLU A 295 -10.55 -11.85 21.08
CA GLU A 295 -11.92 -11.63 20.61
C GLU A 295 -12.25 -10.14 20.47
N ALA A 296 -11.87 -9.32 21.46
CA ALA A 296 -12.08 -7.87 21.42
C ALA A 296 -11.27 -7.17 20.29
N MET A 297 -10.11 -7.71 19.92
CA MET A 297 -9.27 -7.17 18.85
C MET A 297 -9.65 -7.66 17.44
N GLU A 298 -10.41 -8.75 17.32
CA GLU A 298 -10.77 -9.36 16.04
C GLU A 298 -11.43 -8.37 15.04
N PRO A 299 -12.35 -7.46 15.44
CA PRO A 299 -12.93 -6.48 14.52
C PRO A 299 -11.90 -5.50 13.95
N ILE A 300 -10.97 -5.03 14.79
CA ILE A 300 -9.91 -4.08 14.40
C ILE A 300 -8.95 -4.76 13.42
N LEU A 301 -8.56 -6.00 13.73
CA LEU A 301 -7.68 -6.79 12.86
C LEU A 301 -8.36 -7.13 11.54
N LYS A 302 -9.65 -7.48 11.58
CA LYS A 302 -10.45 -7.70 10.37
C LYS A 302 -10.47 -6.46 9.49
N GLN A 303 -10.72 -5.27 10.05
CA GLN A 303 -10.72 -4.02 9.29
C GLN A 303 -9.34 -3.72 8.67
N GLY A 304 -8.26 -3.90 9.43
CA GLY A 304 -6.89 -3.71 8.94
C GLY A 304 -6.53 -4.69 7.82
N ARG A 305 -7.03 -5.92 7.86
CA ARG A 305 -6.84 -6.94 6.81
C ARG A 305 -7.68 -6.67 5.56
N GLU A 306 -8.89 -6.12 5.70
CA GLU A 306 -9.77 -5.85 4.55
C GLU A 306 -9.35 -4.59 3.76
N THR A 307 -8.69 -3.62 4.39
CA THR A 307 -8.25 -2.38 3.73
C THR A 307 -7.36 -2.61 2.49
N PRO A 308 -6.27 -3.41 2.56
CA PRO A 308 -5.47 -3.71 1.37
C PRO A 308 -6.20 -4.57 0.32
N ARG A 309 -7.36 -5.15 0.65
CA ARG A 309 -8.17 -5.97 -0.27
C ARG A 309 -9.32 -5.22 -0.91
N LEU A 310 -9.53 -3.94 -0.60
CA LEU A 310 -10.69 -3.20 -1.11
C LEU A 310 -10.80 -3.27 -2.64
N ASP A 311 -9.67 -3.16 -3.34
CA ASP A 311 -9.65 -3.27 -4.81
C ASP A 311 -10.03 -4.67 -5.30
N MET A 312 -9.50 -5.71 -4.64
CA MET A 312 -9.81 -7.11 -4.99
C MET A 312 -11.28 -7.45 -4.71
N VAL A 313 -11.82 -7.02 -3.57
CA VAL A 313 -13.23 -7.21 -3.21
C VAL A 313 -14.13 -6.49 -4.21
N ARG A 314 -13.76 -5.25 -4.58
CA ARG A 314 -14.47 -4.49 -5.61
C ARG A 314 -14.49 -5.20 -6.96
N ASP A 315 -13.37 -5.82 -7.36
CA ASP A 315 -13.30 -6.63 -8.57
C ASP A 315 -14.22 -7.86 -8.50
N ILE A 316 -14.25 -8.56 -7.37
CA ILE A 316 -15.14 -9.70 -7.13
C ILE A 316 -16.62 -9.26 -7.17
N ASP A 317 -16.96 -8.12 -6.58
CA ASP A 317 -18.31 -7.56 -6.62
C ASP A 317 -18.71 -7.16 -8.06
N ALA A 318 -17.76 -6.67 -8.85
CA ALA A 318 -17.97 -6.40 -10.27
C ALA A 318 -18.22 -7.69 -11.07
N LEU A 319 -17.54 -8.80 -10.74
CA LEU A 319 -17.84 -10.13 -11.28
C LEU A 319 -19.26 -10.56 -10.89
N GLY A 320 -19.65 -10.40 -9.62
CA GLY A 320 -20.99 -10.73 -9.14
C GLY A 320 -22.09 -9.94 -9.86
N SER A 321 -21.86 -8.65 -10.10
CA SER A 321 -22.76 -7.80 -10.89
C SER A 321 -22.86 -8.28 -12.34
N ALA A 322 -21.74 -8.69 -12.95
CA ALA A 322 -21.73 -9.25 -14.30
C ALA A 322 -22.53 -10.57 -14.39
N VAL A 323 -22.42 -11.44 -13.37
CA VAL A 323 -23.22 -12.68 -13.26
C VAL A 323 -24.71 -12.36 -13.23
N GLN A 324 -25.13 -11.41 -12.39
CA GLN A 324 -26.54 -11.01 -12.29
C GLN A 324 -27.08 -10.44 -13.61
N ASN A 325 -26.28 -9.62 -14.29
CA ASN A 325 -26.66 -9.05 -15.59
C ASN A 325 -26.76 -10.12 -16.68
N ALA A 326 -25.83 -11.08 -16.71
CA ALA A 326 -25.88 -12.21 -17.63
C ALA A 326 -27.11 -13.10 -17.39
N ALA A 327 -27.43 -13.38 -16.12
CA ALA A 327 -28.61 -14.16 -15.74
C ALA A 327 -29.92 -13.44 -16.15
N LYS A 328 -30.03 -12.14 -15.88
CA LYS A 328 -31.18 -11.32 -16.32
C LYS A 328 -31.29 -11.29 -17.85
N ALA A 329 -30.18 -11.18 -18.57
CA ALA A 329 -30.17 -11.19 -20.02
C ALA A 329 -30.63 -12.55 -20.58
N GLN A 330 -30.22 -13.65 -19.95
CA GLN A 330 -30.67 -14.99 -20.32
C GLN A 330 -32.17 -15.17 -20.06
N GLN A 331 -32.66 -14.78 -18.88
CA GLN A 331 -34.10 -14.82 -18.55
C GLN A 331 -34.93 -14.02 -19.56
N ARG A 332 -34.49 -12.82 -19.93
CA ARG A 332 -35.16 -12.02 -20.98
C ARG A 332 -35.18 -12.72 -22.33
N ARG A 333 -34.10 -13.42 -22.71
CA ARG A 333 -34.07 -14.19 -23.97
C ARG A 333 -35.05 -15.35 -23.94
N GLU A 334 -35.10 -16.10 -22.84
CA GLU A 334 -36.04 -17.20 -22.63
C GLU A 334 -37.49 -16.71 -22.62
N GLU A 335 -37.77 -15.56 -22.01
CA GLU A 335 -39.09 -14.92 -22.03
C GLU A 335 -39.49 -14.51 -23.46
N ILE A 336 -38.59 -13.88 -24.22
CA ILE A 336 -38.82 -13.52 -25.62
C ILE A 336 -39.06 -14.77 -26.47
N GLU A 337 -38.29 -15.83 -26.26
CA GLU A 337 -38.45 -17.09 -26.98
C GLU A 337 -39.78 -17.77 -26.67
N ARG A 338 -40.18 -17.84 -25.39
CA ARG A 338 -41.50 -18.33 -24.98
C ARG A 338 -42.62 -17.49 -25.58
N GLN A 339 -42.48 -16.17 -25.62
CA GLN A 339 -43.45 -15.30 -26.26
C GLN A 339 -43.54 -15.58 -27.77
N ARG A 340 -42.40 -15.80 -28.44
CA ARG A 340 -42.37 -16.19 -29.86
C ARG A 340 -43.02 -17.54 -30.11
N GLU A 341 -42.83 -18.50 -29.21
CA GLU A 341 -43.46 -19.82 -29.28
C GLU A 341 -44.97 -19.73 -29.08
N GLN A 342 -45.43 -18.97 -28.08
CA GLN A 342 -46.86 -18.70 -27.86
C GLN A 342 -47.53 -18.01 -29.06
N VAL A 343 -46.80 -17.10 -29.71
CA VAL A 343 -47.24 -16.43 -30.94
C VAL A 343 -47.35 -17.45 -32.08
N ARG A 344 -46.35 -18.31 -32.29
CA ARG A 344 -46.41 -19.40 -33.29
C ARG A 344 -47.59 -20.35 -33.06
N ASP A 345 -47.78 -20.81 -31.82
CA ASP A 345 -48.91 -21.66 -31.45
C ASP A 345 -50.26 -20.98 -31.71
N ARG A 346 -50.34 -19.66 -31.52
CA ARG A 346 -51.54 -18.88 -31.79
C ARG A 346 -51.82 -18.76 -33.29
N VAL A 347 -50.79 -18.59 -34.12
CA VAL A 347 -50.92 -18.61 -35.59
C VAL A 347 -51.43 -19.96 -36.05
N ASP A 348 -50.84 -21.05 -35.56
CA ASP A 348 -51.18 -22.40 -35.98
C ASP A 348 -52.59 -22.82 -35.54
N ARG A 349 -53.12 -22.23 -34.45
CA ARG A 349 -54.50 -22.43 -33.98
C ARG A 349 -55.52 -21.43 -34.54
N SER A 350 -55.09 -20.45 -35.34
CA SER A 350 -55.98 -19.44 -35.90
C SER A 350 -56.91 -20.06 -36.95
N PRO A 351 -58.22 -19.74 -36.94
CA PRO A 351 -59.14 -20.19 -38.00
C PRO A 351 -58.89 -19.48 -39.34
N LEU A 352 -58.00 -18.49 -39.37
CA LEU A 352 -57.62 -17.78 -40.59
C LEU A 352 -56.59 -18.59 -41.40
N PRO A 353 -56.61 -18.50 -42.75
CA PRO A 353 -55.55 -19.05 -43.58
C PRO A 353 -54.17 -18.56 -43.11
N ARG A 354 -53.18 -19.46 -43.07
CA ARG A 354 -51.85 -19.25 -42.47
C ARG A 354 -51.16 -17.97 -42.99
N GLU A 355 -51.33 -17.66 -44.27
CA GLU A 355 -50.78 -16.48 -44.92
C GLU A 355 -51.37 -15.17 -44.35
N VAL A 356 -52.68 -15.14 -44.08
CA VAL A 356 -53.37 -13.96 -43.52
C VAL A 356 -52.98 -13.75 -42.05
N ALA A 357 -52.84 -14.84 -41.29
CA ALA A 357 -52.39 -14.78 -39.90
C ALA A 357 -50.94 -14.27 -39.77
N GLN A 358 -50.04 -14.71 -40.66
CA GLN A 358 -48.66 -14.21 -40.71
C GLN A 358 -48.55 -12.71 -41.05
N ILE A 359 -49.36 -12.23 -42.00
CA ILE A 359 -49.37 -10.80 -42.39
C ILE A 359 -49.85 -9.92 -41.22
N LEU A 360 -50.87 -10.36 -40.47
CA LEU A 360 -51.35 -9.64 -39.29
C LEU A 360 -50.30 -9.58 -38.16
N GLU A 361 -49.45 -10.59 -38.04
CA GLU A 361 -48.37 -10.59 -37.05
C GLU A 361 -47.16 -9.75 -37.43
N LEU A 362 -46.83 -9.63 -38.72
CA LEU A 362 -45.78 -8.73 -39.20
C LEU A 362 -46.03 -7.26 -38.86
N GLY A 363 -47.30 -6.87 -38.62
CA GLY A 363 -47.68 -5.53 -38.19
C GLY A 363 -47.55 -5.28 -36.68
N ARG A 364 -47.30 -6.31 -35.86
CA ARG A 364 -47.10 -6.15 -34.41
C ARG A 364 -45.62 -6.01 -34.07
N PRO A 365 -45.24 -5.12 -33.15
CA PRO A 365 -43.85 -5.00 -32.71
C PRO A 365 -43.38 -6.34 -32.14
N GLN A 366 -42.23 -6.84 -32.59
CA GLN A 366 -41.73 -8.09 -32.04
C GLN A 366 -41.42 -7.92 -30.55
N PRO A 367 -41.76 -8.90 -29.70
CA PRO A 367 -41.38 -8.86 -28.30
C PRO A 367 -39.85 -8.75 -28.16
N GLY A 368 -39.40 -7.68 -27.49
CA GLY A 368 -37.98 -7.36 -27.31
C GLY A 368 -37.41 -6.33 -28.30
N GLU A 369 -38.10 -6.01 -29.39
CA GLU A 369 -37.76 -4.82 -30.17
C GLU A 369 -38.27 -3.59 -29.43
N THR A 370 -37.35 -2.71 -29.01
CA THR A 370 -37.71 -1.35 -28.67
C THR A 370 -38.46 -0.77 -29.87
N PRO A 371 -39.71 -0.31 -29.71
CA PRO A 371 -40.52 0.15 -30.82
C PRO A 371 -39.71 1.14 -31.63
N ARG A 372 -39.49 0.83 -32.92
CA ARG A 372 -38.80 1.72 -33.84
C ARG A 372 -39.50 3.07 -33.74
N PRO A 373 -38.84 4.12 -33.23
CA PRO A 373 -39.49 5.43 -33.12
C PRO A 373 -39.97 5.82 -34.52
N ALA A 374 -41.21 6.29 -34.60
CA ALA A 374 -41.81 6.66 -35.87
C ALA A 374 -40.87 7.61 -36.66
N PRO A 375 -40.67 7.38 -37.97
CA PRO A 375 -39.79 8.21 -38.78
C PRO A 375 -40.23 9.67 -38.62
N GLY A 376 -39.34 10.50 -38.04
CA GLY A 376 -39.61 11.90 -37.69
C GLY A 376 -39.45 12.27 -36.20
N ARG A 377 -39.45 11.29 -35.27
CA ARG A 377 -39.22 11.57 -33.82
C ARG A 377 -37.76 11.39 -33.37
N GLU A 378 -36.91 10.74 -34.16
CA GLU A 378 -35.49 10.49 -33.80
C GLU A 378 -34.66 11.79 -33.74
N ALA A 379 -34.93 12.75 -34.63
CA ALA A 379 -34.19 14.01 -34.66
C ALA A 379 -34.43 14.88 -33.42
N SER A 380 -35.60 14.79 -32.77
CA SER A 380 -35.93 15.58 -31.58
C SER A 380 -35.45 14.93 -30.28
N GLN A 381 -35.55 13.61 -30.15
CA GLN A 381 -35.06 12.90 -28.95
C GLN A 381 -33.53 12.79 -28.91
N ALA A 382 -32.87 12.57 -30.06
CA ALA A 382 -31.41 12.56 -30.11
C ALA A 382 -30.81 13.96 -29.79
N ARG A 383 -31.48 15.05 -30.20
CA ARG A 383 -31.11 16.42 -29.81
C ARG A 383 -31.26 16.65 -28.30
N LEU A 384 -32.38 16.22 -27.71
CA LEU A 384 -32.60 16.30 -26.25
C LEU A 384 -31.53 15.55 -25.45
N HIS A 385 -31.15 14.34 -25.85
CA HIS A 385 -30.10 13.59 -25.16
C HIS A 385 -28.70 14.20 -25.33
N TYR A 386 -28.40 14.75 -26.51
CA TYR A 386 -27.14 15.45 -26.76
C TYR A 386 -27.03 16.74 -25.94
N ASP A 387 -28.12 17.51 -25.84
CA ASP A 387 -28.17 18.76 -25.07
C ASP A 387 -28.02 18.50 -23.56
N VAL A 388 -28.69 17.47 -23.02
CA VAL A 388 -28.56 17.07 -21.61
C VAL A 388 -27.14 16.57 -21.28
N ALA A 389 -26.51 15.81 -22.18
CA ALA A 389 -25.12 15.36 -21.98
C ALA A 389 -24.13 16.54 -21.99
N LYS A 390 -24.33 17.49 -22.91
CA LYS A 390 -23.52 18.72 -23.03
C LYS A 390 -23.71 19.64 -21.82
N GLU A 391 -24.92 19.72 -21.27
CA GLU A 391 -25.21 20.49 -20.07
C GLU A 391 -24.55 19.90 -18.82
N ARG A 392 -24.60 18.57 -18.63
CA ARG A 392 -23.87 17.89 -17.55
C ARG A 392 -22.36 18.10 -17.65
N GLN A 393 -21.82 18.11 -18.87
CA GLN A 393 -20.39 18.34 -19.08
C GLN A 393 -20.00 19.78 -18.68
N ARG A 394 -20.81 20.78 -19.04
CA ARG A 394 -20.63 22.18 -18.60
C ARG A 394 -20.79 22.35 -17.09
N GLU A 395 -21.68 21.58 -16.47
CA GLU A 395 -21.88 21.60 -15.01
C GLU A 395 -20.68 21.01 -14.26
N GLN A 396 -20.14 19.89 -14.74
CA GLN A 396 -18.89 19.32 -14.20
C GLN A 396 -17.70 20.26 -14.37
N GLU A 397 -17.62 20.96 -15.50
CA GLU A 397 -16.57 21.95 -15.76
C GLU A 397 -16.70 23.17 -14.83
N ARG A 398 -17.92 23.66 -14.59
CA ARG A 398 -18.21 24.69 -13.58
C ARG A 398 -17.85 24.26 -12.16
N HIS A 399 -18.12 23.00 -11.80
CA HIS A 399 -17.71 22.44 -10.51
C HIS A 399 -16.18 22.36 -10.37
N ARG A 400 -15.46 21.97 -11.43
CA ARG A 400 -13.99 21.98 -11.44
C ARG A 400 -13.42 23.39 -11.29
N GLN A 401 -13.98 24.37 -11.99
CA GLN A 401 -13.52 25.77 -11.87
C GLN A 401 -13.82 26.37 -10.49
N ARG A 402 -14.96 26.06 -9.88
CA ARG A 402 -15.29 26.51 -8.51
C ARG A 402 -14.43 25.86 -7.43
N GLY A 403 -13.93 24.65 -7.66
CA GLY A 403 -13.01 23.95 -6.75
C GLY A 403 -11.58 24.49 -6.74
N LEU A 404 -11.18 25.27 -7.74
CA LEU A 404 -9.81 25.80 -7.90
C LEU A 404 -9.65 27.25 -7.44
N GLY A 405 -10.73 27.94 -7.04
CA GLY A 405 -10.72 29.40 -6.81
C GLY A 405 -11.01 29.86 -5.38
N ARG A 406 -11.09 28.95 -4.40
CA ARG A 406 -11.31 29.32 -3.00
C ARG A 406 -10.04 29.07 -2.20
N GLU A 407 -9.06 29.96 -2.38
CA GLU A 407 -8.03 30.12 -1.35
C GLU A 407 -8.73 30.52 -0.04
N PRO A 408 -8.39 29.87 1.09
CA PRO A 408 -8.93 30.25 2.37
C PRO A 408 -8.32 31.60 2.78
N GLU A 409 -8.97 32.68 2.38
CA GLU A 409 -8.73 33.97 3.00
C GLU A 409 -9.18 33.89 4.47
N GLY A 410 -8.23 34.14 5.36
CA GLY A 410 -8.50 34.65 6.70
C GLY A 410 -8.84 33.61 7.75
N SER A 411 -7.83 33.23 8.52
CA SER A 411 -8.03 33.05 9.97
C SER A 411 -6.98 33.90 10.65
N ALA A 412 -7.46 35.04 11.15
CA ALA A 412 -6.76 35.97 12.02
C ALA A 412 -6.62 35.39 13.44
#